data_AF-A0A7Y2L5J0-F1
#
_entry.id   AF-A0A7Y2L5J0-F1
#
_cell.length_a   1.000
_cell.length_b   1.000
_cell.length_c   1.000
_cell.angle_alpha   90.00
_cell.angle_beta   90.00
_cell.angle_gamma   90.00
#
_symmetry.space_group_name_H-M   'P 1'
#
loop_
_entity.id
_entity.type
_entity.pdbx_description
1 polymer ?
#
loop_
_entity_poly.entity_id
_entity_poly.type
_entity_poly.pdbx_seq_one_letter_code
_entity_poly.pdbx_strand_id
1 'polypeptide(L)'
;LGGKFNMTDIAAAIGLGQFAHIEAITAYRRQLAKHYFECFGPDFEAEYGAQLPVADFNNTNWHLFQLVLAERKDGEPARASFMKDMQALGVGVGYHYPPIHLLSLYRAQGFKEGMLPIAERVGRLI
;
A
#
# COMPACT_ATOMS: atom_id res chain seq x y z
N LEU A 1 -1.32 -0.45 -34.13
CA LEU A 1 -0.42 0.60 -33.60
C LEU A 1 0.74 -0.09 -32.90
N GLY A 2 1.98 0.37 -33.13
CA GLY A 2 3.20 -0.11 -32.43
C GLY A 2 3.83 1.03 -31.62
N GLY A 3 4.64 0.69 -30.62
CA GLY A 3 5.35 1.64 -29.77
C GLY A 3 6.78 1.20 -29.46
N LYS A 4 7.56 2.07 -28.83
CA LYS A 4 8.97 1.82 -28.49
C LYS A 4 9.12 1.61 -26.98
N PHE A 5 9.14 0.33 -26.58
CA PHE A 5 9.14 -0.08 -25.16
C PHE A 5 10.23 -1.12 -24.83
N ASN A 6 11.34 -1.14 -25.58
CA ASN A 6 12.42 -2.07 -25.28
C ASN A 6 13.18 -1.65 -24.02
N MET A 7 13.60 -2.64 -23.25
CA MET A 7 14.54 -2.47 -22.14
C MET A 7 15.96 -2.21 -22.68
N THR A 8 16.78 -1.47 -21.93
CA THR A 8 18.21 -1.30 -22.23
C THR A 8 19.02 -2.41 -21.57
N ASP A 9 20.18 -2.73 -22.13
CA ASP A 9 21.10 -3.70 -21.53
C ASP A 9 21.55 -3.31 -20.12
N ILE A 10 21.66 -2.00 -19.84
CA ILE A 10 21.97 -1.50 -18.50
C ILE A 10 20.87 -1.89 -17.50
N ALA A 11 19.60 -1.66 -17.84
CA ALA A 11 18.49 -2.04 -16.97
C ALA A 11 18.39 -3.57 -16.81
N ALA A 12 18.65 -4.33 -17.89
CA ALA A 12 18.69 -5.78 -17.84
C ALA A 12 19.81 -6.31 -16.94
N ALA A 13 21.01 -5.73 -17.01
CA ALA A 13 22.14 -6.12 -16.17
C ALA A 13 21.86 -5.87 -14.68
N ILE A 14 21.25 -4.73 -14.34
CA ILE A 14 20.78 -4.44 -12.97
C ILE A 14 19.73 -5.49 -12.55
N GLY A 15 18.78 -5.80 -13.43
CA GLY A 15 17.75 -6.81 -13.19
C GLY A 15 18.32 -8.19 -12.91
N LEU A 16 19.32 -8.65 -13.69
CA LEU A 16 20.01 -9.92 -13.47
C LEU A 16 20.73 -9.95 -12.11
N GLY A 17 21.38 -8.85 -11.73
CA GLY A 17 21.99 -8.71 -10.42
C GLY A 17 20.97 -8.78 -9.27
N GLN A 18 19.81 -8.12 -9.42
CA GLN A 18 18.71 -8.22 -8.45
C GLN A 18 18.12 -9.63 -8.38
N PHE A 19 17.97 -10.29 -9.53
CA PHE A 19 17.36 -11.62 -9.62
C PHE A 19 18.16 -12.67 -8.85
N ALA A 20 19.49 -12.55 -8.83
CA ALA A 20 20.38 -13.41 -8.04
C ALA A 20 20.14 -13.33 -6.51
N HIS A 21 19.38 -12.35 -6.03
CA HIS A 21 19.11 -12.12 -4.61
C HIS A 21 17.61 -12.17 -4.24
N ILE A 22 16.74 -12.59 -5.17
CA ILE A 22 15.29 -12.47 -5.00
C ILE A 22 14.77 -13.29 -3.80
N GLU A 23 15.31 -14.48 -3.57
CA GLU A 23 14.92 -15.34 -2.45
C GLU A 23 15.32 -14.70 -1.11
N ALA A 24 16.53 -14.14 -1.03
CA ALA A 24 17.05 -13.49 0.18
C ALA A 24 16.24 -12.23 0.52
N ILE A 25 15.97 -11.39 -0.49
CA ILE A 25 15.14 -10.18 -0.32
C ILE A 25 13.74 -10.55 0.15
N THR A 26 13.12 -11.57 -0.47
CA THR A 26 11.76 -12.00 -0.12
C THR A 26 11.72 -12.60 1.29
N ALA A 27 12.72 -13.41 1.67
CA ALA A 27 12.83 -13.97 3.02
C ALA A 27 12.95 -12.88 4.08
N TYR A 28 13.79 -11.86 3.82
CA TYR A 28 13.95 -10.72 4.72
C TYR A 28 12.65 -9.91 4.86
N ARG A 29 11.94 -9.64 3.76
CA ARG A 29 10.63 -8.95 3.82
C ARG A 29 9.59 -9.73 4.63
N ARG A 30 9.55 -11.06 4.53
CA ARG A 30 8.69 -11.89 5.39
C ARG A 30 9.04 -11.75 6.87
N GLN A 31 10.33 -11.70 7.22
CA GLN A 31 10.76 -11.51 8.61
C GLN A 31 10.30 -10.15 9.14
N LEU A 32 10.47 -9.08 8.36
CA LEU A 32 9.98 -7.75 8.72
C LEU A 32 8.45 -7.72 8.89
N ALA A 33 7.70 -8.35 7.97
CA ALA A 33 6.25 -8.42 8.08
C ALA A 33 5.80 -9.14 9.35
N LYS A 34 6.42 -10.28 9.69
CA LYS A 34 6.15 -11.00 10.95
C LYS A 34 6.43 -10.12 12.17
N HIS A 35 7.56 -9.41 12.17
CA HIS A 35 7.90 -8.48 13.23
C HIS A 35 6.84 -7.38 13.39
N TYR A 36 6.32 -6.81 12.29
CA TYR A 36 5.22 -5.84 12.38
C TYR A 36 3.97 -6.44 13.03
N PHE A 37 3.55 -7.65 12.64
CA PHE A 37 2.39 -8.31 13.28
C PHE A 37 2.62 -8.56 14.77
N GLU A 38 3.83 -8.96 15.17
CA GLU A 38 4.20 -9.14 16.57
C GLU A 38 4.13 -7.80 17.35
N CYS A 39 4.64 -6.71 16.75
CA CYS A 39 4.61 -5.39 17.36
C CYS A 39 3.20 -4.80 17.50
N PHE A 40 2.33 -5.00 16.50
CA PHE A 40 0.94 -4.57 16.59
C PHE A 40 0.14 -5.43 17.58
N GLY A 41 0.40 -6.74 17.61
CA GLY A 41 -0.29 -7.67 18.49
C GLY A 41 -1.70 -8.02 18.02
N PRO A 42 -2.35 -9.01 18.67
CA PRO A 42 -3.62 -9.56 18.23
C PRO A 42 -4.81 -8.61 18.43
N ASP A 43 -4.70 -7.65 19.35
CA ASP A 43 -5.81 -6.77 19.74
C ASP A 43 -5.82 -5.43 18.97
N PHE A 44 -4.79 -5.16 18.16
CA PHE A 44 -4.61 -3.87 17.47
C PHE A 44 -5.82 -3.43 16.67
N GLU A 45 -6.40 -4.32 15.85
CA GLU A 45 -7.54 -3.94 15.02
C GLU A 45 -8.78 -3.63 15.86
N ALA A 46 -8.96 -4.34 16.98
CA ALA A 46 -10.08 -4.11 17.89
C ALA A 46 -9.90 -2.81 18.71
N GLU A 47 -8.67 -2.50 19.12
CA GLU A 47 -8.34 -1.31 19.91
C GLU A 47 -8.40 -0.03 19.08
N TYR A 48 -7.82 -0.05 17.88
CA TYR A 48 -7.64 1.14 17.05
C TYR A 48 -8.64 1.26 15.91
N GLY A 49 -9.38 0.20 15.58
CA GLY A 49 -10.33 0.17 14.45
C GLY A 49 -9.66 0.25 13.06
N ALA A 50 -8.33 0.18 13.01
CA ALA A 50 -7.55 0.07 11.78
C ALA A 50 -7.41 -1.42 11.38
N GLN A 51 -7.08 -1.68 10.11
CA GLN A 51 -6.93 -3.03 9.57
C GLN A 51 -5.47 -3.25 9.17
N LEU A 52 -4.92 -4.40 9.57
CA LEU A 52 -3.65 -4.92 9.13
C LEU A 52 -3.82 -5.61 7.76
N PRO A 53 -2.73 -5.78 6.99
CA PRO A 53 -2.80 -6.62 5.80
C PRO A 53 -3.06 -8.08 6.18
N VAL A 54 -3.57 -8.87 5.23
CA VAL A 54 -3.75 -10.32 5.45
C VAL A 54 -2.39 -10.98 5.74
N ALA A 55 -2.31 -11.71 6.85
CA ALA A 55 -1.11 -12.42 7.29
C ALA A 55 -0.83 -13.69 6.47
N ASP A 56 -0.52 -13.53 5.17
CA ASP A 56 -0.07 -14.62 4.30
C ASP A 56 1.45 -14.58 4.15
N PHE A 57 2.16 -15.58 4.67
CA PHE A 57 3.63 -15.64 4.55
C PHE A 57 4.13 -16.58 3.45
N ASN A 58 3.22 -17.21 2.70
CA ASN A 58 3.54 -18.20 1.70
C ASN A 58 3.41 -17.65 0.28
N ASN A 59 2.37 -16.84 0.00
CA ASN A 59 2.07 -16.42 -1.38
C ASN A 59 2.41 -14.96 -1.70
N THR A 60 2.72 -14.13 -0.70
CA THR A 60 3.12 -12.73 -0.92
C THR A 60 4.63 -12.54 -0.80
N ASN A 61 5.14 -11.56 -1.55
CA ASN A 61 6.53 -11.12 -1.45
C ASN A 61 6.73 -9.98 -0.43
N TRP A 62 5.65 -9.51 0.20
CA TRP A 62 5.66 -8.39 1.16
C TRP A 62 6.30 -7.12 0.56
N HIS A 63 5.94 -6.76 -0.68
CA HIS A 63 6.37 -5.52 -1.30
C HIS A 63 6.00 -4.29 -0.46
N LEU A 64 4.78 -4.29 0.11
CA LEU A 64 4.23 -3.26 0.99
C LEU A 64 3.57 -3.89 2.22
N PHE A 65 3.62 -3.20 3.35
CA PHE A 65 2.80 -3.48 4.53
C PHE A 65 1.73 -2.39 4.61
N GLN A 66 0.50 -2.70 4.18
CA GLN A 66 -0.55 -1.70 3.98
C GLN A 66 -1.56 -1.75 5.13
N LEU A 67 -1.75 -0.62 5.80
CA LEU A 67 -2.79 -0.43 6.80
C LEU A 67 -4.01 0.23 6.16
N VAL A 68 -5.20 -0.16 6.60
CA VAL A 68 -6.43 0.64 6.37
C VAL A 68 -6.75 1.34 7.68
N LEU A 69 -6.62 2.66 7.72
CA LEU A 69 -6.89 3.46 8.93
C LEU A 69 -8.38 3.43 9.30
N ALA A 70 -8.67 3.68 10.57
CA ALA A 70 -10.04 3.94 11.01
C ALA A 70 -10.56 5.28 10.46
N GLU A 71 -11.86 5.38 10.23
CA GLU A 71 -12.49 6.69 9.98
C GLU A 71 -12.39 7.57 11.24
N ARG A 72 -12.05 8.84 11.04
CA ARG A 72 -12.02 9.81 12.13
C ARG A 72 -13.44 10.31 12.42
N LYS A 73 -13.75 10.47 13.70
CA LYS A 73 -15.06 10.98 14.16
C LYS A 73 -15.19 12.50 14.08
N ASP A 74 -14.08 13.21 13.95
CA ASP A 74 -14.03 14.67 13.87
C ASP A 74 -14.22 15.24 12.46
N GLY A 75 -14.39 14.37 11.45
CA GLY A 75 -14.60 14.76 10.06
C GLY A 75 -13.32 15.08 9.28
N GLU A 76 -12.15 15.05 9.93
CA GLU A 76 -10.87 15.29 9.25
C GLU A 76 -10.42 14.06 8.42
N PRO A 77 -9.66 14.25 7.33
CA PRO A 77 -9.13 13.13 6.57
C PRO A 77 -8.13 12.32 7.39
N ALA A 78 -8.48 11.05 7.67
CA ALA A 78 -7.65 10.11 8.44
C ALA A 78 -6.23 10.01 7.89
N ARG A 79 -6.12 9.73 6.59
CA ARG A 79 -4.83 9.56 5.91
C ARG A 79 -3.94 10.81 5.99
N ALA A 80 -4.46 11.98 5.62
CA ALA A 80 -3.63 13.19 5.53
C ALA A 80 -3.06 13.58 6.90
N SER A 81 -3.87 13.45 7.94
CA SER A 81 -3.45 13.70 9.33
C SER A 81 -2.40 12.68 9.77
N PHE A 82 -2.66 11.39 9.56
CA PHE A 82 -1.72 10.31 9.92
C PHE A 82 -0.37 10.46 9.23
N MET A 83 -0.34 10.76 7.93
CA MET A 83 0.91 10.98 7.18
C MET A 83 1.70 12.16 7.73
N LYS A 84 1.04 13.25 8.09
CA LYS A 84 1.68 14.42 8.71
C LYS A 84 2.31 14.07 10.05
N ASP A 85 1.59 13.34 10.89
CA ASP A 85 2.06 12.95 12.22
C ASP A 85 3.25 11.98 12.13
N MET A 86 3.19 11.00 11.22
CA MET A 86 4.30 10.09 10.94
C MET A 86 5.53 10.83 10.42
N GLN A 87 5.34 11.82 9.54
CA GLN A 87 6.43 12.65 9.04
C GLN A 87 7.09 13.48 10.16
N ALA A 88 6.30 14.03 11.09
CA ALA A 88 6.82 14.75 12.25
C ALA A 88 7.68 13.86 13.17
N LEU A 89 7.42 12.55 13.17
CA LEU A 89 8.23 11.53 13.85
C LEU A 89 9.40 11.00 13.02
N GLY A 90 9.64 11.53 11.82
CA GLY A 90 10.71 11.11 10.92
C GLY A 90 10.42 9.80 10.17
N VAL A 91 9.16 9.35 10.13
CA VAL A 91 8.75 8.12 9.44
C VAL A 91 8.07 8.46 8.11
N GLY A 92 8.71 8.10 7.01
CA GLY A 92 8.14 8.24 5.68
C GLY A 92 7.07 7.17 5.41
N VAL A 93 5.88 7.60 5.00
CA VAL A 93 4.77 6.72 4.61
C VAL A 93 4.26 7.08 3.22
N GLY A 94 3.80 6.08 2.47
CA GLY A 94 3.23 6.22 1.13
C GLY A 94 1.77 5.81 1.08
N TYR A 95 1.11 6.11 -0.04
CA TYR A 95 -0.31 5.87 -0.25
C TYR A 95 -0.55 5.13 -1.58
N HIS A 96 -1.14 3.93 -1.52
CA HIS A 96 -1.25 3.01 -2.66
C HIS A 96 -2.62 2.30 -2.68
N TYR A 97 -3.65 2.79 -3.36
CA TYR A 97 -3.75 3.93 -4.27
C TYR A 97 -5.13 4.59 -4.16
N PRO A 98 -5.32 5.81 -4.70
CA PRO A 98 -6.66 6.37 -4.83
C PRO A 98 -7.53 5.58 -5.79
N PRO A 99 -8.86 5.57 -5.56
CA PRO A 99 -9.79 4.89 -6.44
C PRO A 99 -9.74 5.52 -7.84
N ILE A 100 -9.24 4.77 -8.82
CA ILE A 100 -8.93 5.26 -10.17
C ILE A 100 -10.16 5.86 -10.85
N HIS A 101 -11.33 5.27 -10.64
CA HIS A 101 -12.58 5.73 -11.26
C HIS A 101 -13.00 7.14 -10.79
N LEU A 102 -12.42 7.63 -9.69
CA LEU A 102 -12.65 8.99 -9.18
C LEU A 102 -11.57 9.99 -9.64
N LEU A 103 -10.58 9.57 -10.42
CA LEU A 103 -9.64 10.49 -11.06
C LEU A 103 -10.32 11.23 -12.22
N SER A 104 -9.91 12.47 -12.49
CA SER A 104 -10.60 13.38 -13.42
C SER A 104 -10.83 12.79 -14.82
N LEU A 105 -9.87 12.03 -15.35
CA LEU A 105 -10.00 11.36 -16.64
C LEU A 105 -11.17 10.36 -16.66
N TYR A 106 -11.32 9.56 -15.61
CA TYR A 106 -12.36 8.53 -15.53
C TYR A 106 -13.72 9.13 -15.18
N ARG A 107 -13.77 10.19 -14.37
CA ARG A 107 -15.01 10.94 -14.15
C ARG A 107 -15.58 11.50 -15.46
N ALA A 108 -14.72 12.01 -16.34
CA ALA A 108 -15.14 12.49 -17.66
C ALA A 108 -15.72 11.38 -18.56
N GLN A 109 -15.44 10.10 -18.25
CA GLN A 109 -16.00 8.93 -18.93
C GLN A 109 -17.30 8.42 -18.28
N GLY A 110 -17.81 9.11 -17.24
CA GLY A 110 -19.09 8.80 -16.59
C GLY A 110 -18.97 8.04 -15.27
N PHE A 111 -17.76 7.78 -14.78
CA PHE A 111 -17.57 7.21 -13.44
C PHE A 111 -17.90 8.23 -12.34
N LYS A 112 -18.48 7.74 -11.23
CA LYS A 112 -18.89 8.56 -10.09
C LYS A 112 -18.79 7.77 -8.79
N GLU A 113 -18.83 8.50 -7.67
CA GLU A 113 -18.93 7.95 -6.32
C GLU A 113 -20.12 6.98 -6.19
N GLY A 114 -19.96 5.98 -5.34
CA GLY A 114 -20.94 4.93 -5.08
C GLY A 114 -20.93 3.80 -6.11
N MET A 115 -20.19 3.91 -7.22
CA MET A 115 -20.07 2.82 -8.19
C MET A 115 -19.20 1.68 -7.67
N LEU A 116 -18.13 1.99 -6.93
CA LEU A 116 -17.19 1.00 -6.40
C LEU A 116 -16.94 1.25 -4.90
N PRO A 117 -17.95 1.07 -4.03
CA PRO A 117 -17.94 1.58 -2.65
C PRO A 117 -16.79 1.04 -1.79
N ILE A 118 -16.36 -0.20 -2.02
CA ILE A 118 -15.23 -0.79 -1.28
C ILE A 118 -13.89 -0.13 -1.67
N ALA A 119 -13.64 0.05 -2.97
CA ALA A 119 -12.43 0.73 -3.45
C ALA A 119 -12.40 2.19 -2.98
N GLU A 120 -13.55 2.84 -2.96
CA GLU A 120 -13.70 4.22 -2.47
C GLU A 120 -13.41 4.32 -0.97
N ARG A 121 -13.97 3.41 -0.15
CA ARG A 121 -13.71 3.38 1.30
C ARG A 121 -12.23 3.11 1.59
N VAL A 122 -11.68 2.03 1.03
CA VAL A 122 -10.28 1.63 1.27
C VAL A 122 -9.33 2.72 0.76
N GLY A 123 -9.54 3.24 -0.44
CA GLY A 123 -8.71 4.31 -1.00
C GLY A 123 -8.75 5.62 -0.21
N ARG A 124 -9.76 5.90 0.62
CA ARG A 124 -9.74 7.07 1.52
C ARG A 124 -8.93 6.84 2.81
N LEU A 125 -8.69 5.58 3.16
CA LEU A 125 -8.20 5.16 4.47
C LEU A 125 -6.81 4.50 4.46
N ILE A 126 -6.31 4.09 3.30
CA ILE A 126 -4.92 3.66 3.11
C ILE A 126 -3.98 4.84 2.87
#